data_AF-A0A2G9NDT2-F1
#
_entry.id   AF-A0A2G9NDT2-F1
#
_cell.length_a   1.000
_cell.length_b   1.000
_cell.length_c   1.000
_cell.angle_alpha   90.00
_cell.angle_beta   90.00
_cell.angle_gamma   90.00
#
_symmetry.space_group_name_H-M   'P 1'
#
loop_
_entity.id
_entity.type
_entity.pdbx_description
1 polymer ?
#
loop_
_entity_poly.entity_id
_entity_poly.type
_entity_poly.pdbx_seq_one_letter_code
_entity_poly.pdbx_strand_id
1 'polypeptide(L)'
;MKQKRLVVFNILLITLLLVGFISAQVSDNFFNGIKPTVEPPNVKLRCFGDSSPDNTISCVFWESLSFIDYMWNGNADLGTIGWFAKYLFLALIVILIYSSLQFVDFPENNGLKFALSLVVGFLSTALISTSEVIGLMLSYTALGITLITFFPIMILMFFTVMISAKANPMGIFFQKIMWWTYFAYLLIKAGFLLIAKGFYSTASTSSGTEKLFQFFLGEDYKVLASSTSGSVLTVLVIVALAVWYFAIKRNDHMVRWINDNKVEAEKVAQESDIKRSAAYDKTRAQAMEGDRDLIKRR
;
A
#
# COMPACT_ATOMS: atom_id res chain seq x y z
N MET A 1 -16.80 -18.97 16.06
CA MET A 1 -16.73 -17.75 15.20
C MET A 1 -15.42 -16.97 15.24
N LYS A 2 -14.78 -16.71 16.40
CA LYS A 2 -13.50 -15.95 16.46
C LYS A 2 -12.35 -16.59 15.66
N GLN A 3 -12.25 -17.92 15.66
CA GLN A 3 -11.15 -18.63 14.99
C GLN A 3 -11.20 -18.55 13.45
N LYS A 4 -12.39 -18.62 12.83
CA LYS A 4 -12.53 -18.48 11.37
C LYS A 4 -12.21 -17.06 10.87
N ARG A 5 -12.57 -16.01 11.64
CA ARG A 5 -12.18 -14.62 11.33
C ARG A 5 -10.68 -14.39 11.43
N LEU A 6 -10.01 -15.06 12.37
CA LEU A 6 -8.56 -15.03 12.53
C LEU A 6 -7.85 -15.66 11.32
N VAL A 7 -8.40 -16.74 10.76
CA VAL A 7 -7.83 -17.40 9.56
C VAL A 7 -7.95 -16.51 8.33
N VAL A 8 -9.10 -15.87 8.10
CA VAL A 8 -9.25 -14.94 6.96
C VAL A 8 -8.33 -13.73 7.09
N PHE A 9 -8.22 -13.16 8.30
CA PHE A 9 -7.30 -12.06 8.56
C PHE A 9 -5.83 -12.47 8.35
N ASN A 10 -5.44 -13.66 8.83
CA ASN A 10 -4.08 -14.18 8.60
C ASN A 10 -3.80 -14.45 7.13
N ILE A 11 -4.76 -14.99 6.37
CA ILE A 11 -4.58 -15.18 4.92
C ILE A 11 -4.40 -13.83 4.23
N LEU A 12 -5.22 -12.83 4.59
CA LEU A 12 -5.15 -11.50 4.00
C LEU A 12 -3.82 -10.81 4.37
N LEU A 13 -3.38 -10.93 5.63
CA LEU A 13 -2.09 -10.44 6.12
C LEU A 13 -0.91 -11.14 5.41
N ILE A 14 -0.93 -12.47 5.30
CA ILE A 14 0.10 -13.24 4.60
C ILE A 14 0.14 -12.86 3.12
N THR A 15 -1.01 -12.62 2.51
CA THR A 15 -1.09 -12.16 1.12
C THR A 15 -0.50 -10.76 0.98
N LEU A 16 -0.79 -9.85 1.91
CA LEU A 16 -0.22 -8.50 1.94
C LEU A 16 1.29 -8.51 2.16
N LEU A 17 1.79 -9.38 3.04
CA LEU A 17 3.21 -9.58 3.29
C LEU A 17 3.92 -10.23 2.09
N LEU A 18 3.29 -11.20 1.41
CA LEU A 18 3.80 -11.78 0.17
C LEU A 18 3.87 -10.76 -0.94
N VAL A 19 2.85 -9.92 -1.09
CA VAL A 19 2.84 -8.82 -2.07
C VAL A 19 3.94 -7.82 -1.75
N GLY A 20 4.09 -7.41 -0.49
CA GLY A 20 5.19 -6.54 -0.06
C GLY A 20 6.57 -7.16 -0.32
N PHE A 21 6.74 -8.45 -0.05
CA PHE A 21 7.97 -9.19 -0.31
C PHE A 21 8.26 -9.29 -1.82
N ILE A 22 7.26 -9.60 -2.64
CA ILE A 22 7.42 -9.64 -4.11
C ILE A 22 7.75 -8.24 -4.64
N SER A 23 7.12 -7.19 -4.14
CA SER A 23 7.44 -5.80 -4.52
C SER A 23 8.86 -5.40 -4.14
N ALA A 24 9.36 -5.86 -2.98
CA ALA A 24 10.75 -5.65 -2.57
C ALA A 24 11.74 -6.40 -3.46
N GLN A 25 11.46 -7.66 -3.81
CA GLN A 25 12.30 -8.46 -4.73
C GLN A 25 12.31 -7.86 -6.15
N VAL A 26 11.18 -7.30 -6.60
CA VAL A 26 11.10 -6.59 -7.88
C VAL A 26 11.93 -5.30 -7.85
N SER A 27 11.89 -4.56 -6.75
CA SER A 27 12.70 -3.38 -6.50
C SER A 27 14.19 -3.72 -6.59
N ASP A 28 14.66 -4.73 -5.87
CA ASP A 28 16.09 -5.12 -5.86
C ASP A 28 16.60 -5.52 -7.25
N ASN A 29 15.78 -6.23 -8.03
CA ASN A 29 16.12 -6.60 -9.41
C ASN A 29 16.12 -5.41 -10.37
N PHE A 30 15.35 -4.35 -10.09
CA PHE A 30 15.35 -3.12 -10.87
C PHE A 30 16.56 -2.24 -10.53
N PHE A 31 16.94 -2.15 -9.25
CA PHE A 31 18.04 -1.30 -8.79
C PHE A 31 19.44 -1.90 -9.04
N ASN A 32 19.59 -3.22 -9.13
CA ASN A 32 20.87 -3.83 -9.49
C ASN A 32 21.39 -3.46 -10.89
N GLY A 33 20.53 -2.92 -11.76
CA GLY A 33 20.92 -2.38 -13.08
C GLY A 33 21.43 -0.94 -13.07
N ILE A 34 21.23 -0.19 -11.98
CA ILE A 34 21.59 1.22 -11.86
C ILE A 34 22.61 1.34 -10.71
N LYS A 35 23.87 1.02 -10.97
CA LYS A 35 24.95 1.43 -10.05
C LYS A 35 25.28 2.89 -10.35
N PRO A 36 24.99 3.86 -9.45
CA PRO A 36 25.52 5.20 -9.62
C PRO A 36 27.04 5.15 -9.43
N THR A 37 27.78 5.17 -10.54
CA THR A 37 29.21 5.46 -10.55
C THR A 37 29.40 6.95 -10.34
N VAL A 38 29.21 7.42 -9.11
CA VAL A 38 29.61 8.77 -8.72
C VAL A 38 30.75 8.60 -7.72
N GLU A 39 31.98 8.73 -8.20
CA GLU A 39 33.12 8.92 -7.31
C GLU A 39 32.88 10.20 -6.50
N PRO A 40 33.04 10.18 -5.17
CA PRO A 40 32.87 11.39 -4.38
C PRO A 40 33.89 12.43 -4.85
N PRO A 41 33.46 13.65 -5.20
CA PRO A 41 34.40 14.68 -5.62
C PRO A 41 35.40 14.95 -4.48
N ASN A 42 36.69 14.99 -4.82
CA ASN A 42 37.76 15.41 -3.90
C ASN A 42 37.61 16.91 -3.59
N VAL A 43 36.68 17.25 -2.68
CA VAL A 43 36.44 18.63 -2.25
C VAL A 43 37.59 19.05 -1.33
N LYS A 44 38.56 19.79 -1.87
CA LYS A 44 39.52 20.56 -1.07
C LYS A 44 38.79 21.75 -0.44
N LEU A 45 38.43 21.62 0.84
CA LEU A 45 37.85 22.69 1.64
C LEU A 45 38.85 23.86 1.74
N ARG A 46 38.48 25.04 1.22
CA ARG A 46 39.18 26.30 1.47
C ARG A 46 38.32 27.13 2.42
N CYS A 47 38.86 27.45 3.59
CA CYS A 47 38.23 28.43 4.47
C CYS A 47 38.22 29.80 3.77
N PHE A 48 37.06 30.45 3.71
CA PHE A 48 36.94 31.81 3.18
C PHE A 48 37.54 32.80 4.19
N GLY A 49 38.72 33.34 3.89
CA GLY A 49 39.36 34.41 4.67
C GLY A 49 40.75 34.06 5.18
N ASP A 50 41.71 33.89 4.27
CA ASP A 50 43.13 33.97 4.65
C ASP A 50 43.42 35.40 5.10
N SER A 51 43.52 35.63 6.42
CA SER A 51 44.47 36.60 7.02
C SER A 51 44.37 36.76 8.53
N SER A 52 43.54 36.02 9.27
CA SER A 52 43.62 36.06 10.75
C SER A 52 43.35 34.71 11.43
N PRO A 53 44.32 34.16 12.19
CA PRO A 53 44.26 32.81 12.77
C PRO A 53 43.34 32.64 13.98
N ASP A 54 42.65 33.68 14.46
CA ASP A 54 42.01 33.64 15.79
C ASP A 54 40.49 33.37 15.79
N ASN A 55 39.87 33.12 14.62
CA ASN A 55 38.42 32.90 14.53
C ASN A 55 38.05 31.46 14.13
N THR A 56 38.55 30.47 14.87
CA THR A 56 38.23 29.05 14.68
C THR A 56 36.74 28.74 14.80
N ILE A 57 35.99 29.48 15.62
CA ILE A 57 34.55 29.28 15.84
C ILE A 57 33.72 29.64 14.59
N SER A 58 34.08 30.70 13.87
CA SER A 58 33.33 31.09 12.67
C SER A 58 33.55 30.09 11.54
N CYS A 59 34.76 29.54 11.39
CA CYS A 59 35.04 28.51 10.39
C CYS A 59 34.16 27.26 10.60
N VAL A 60 34.07 26.74 11.83
CA VAL A 60 33.27 25.54 12.14
C VAL A 60 31.77 25.77 11.89
N PHE A 61 31.25 26.96 12.21
CA PHE A 61 29.85 27.29 11.97
C PHE A 61 29.52 27.42 10.48
N TRP A 62 30.37 28.12 9.71
CA TRP A 62 30.17 28.26 8.26
C TRP A 62 30.39 26.94 7.51
N GLU A 63 31.32 26.10 7.97
CA GLU A 63 31.45 24.72 7.47
C GLU A 63 30.16 23.92 7.68
N SER A 64 29.55 24.04 8.87
CA SER A 64 28.26 23.40 9.18
C SER A 64 27.13 23.90 8.27
N LEU A 65 27.10 25.20 7.94
CA LEU A 65 26.13 25.77 6.99
C LEU A 65 26.39 25.34 5.54
N SER A 66 27.66 25.28 5.11
CA SER A 66 28.04 24.80 3.79
C SER A 66 27.73 23.30 3.62
N PHE A 67 27.80 22.53 4.71
CA PHE A 67 27.36 21.15 4.75
C PHE A 67 25.85 21.06 4.56
N ILE A 68 25.04 21.90 5.20
CA ILE A 68 23.59 21.94 4.97
C ILE A 68 23.27 22.29 3.51
N ASP A 69 23.96 23.29 2.95
CA ASP A 69 23.81 23.67 1.55
C ASP A 69 24.21 22.54 0.60
N TYR A 70 25.35 21.87 0.86
CA TYR A 70 25.78 20.69 0.10
C TYR A 70 24.80 19.51 0.24
N MET A 71 24.24 19.29 1.42
CA MET A 71 23.24 18.23 1.63
C MET A 71 21.93 18.51 0.90
N TRP A 72 21.59 19.78 0.68
CA TRP A 72 20.34 20.18 0.04
C TRP A 72 20.46 20.45 -1.46
N ASN A 73 21.60 21.00 -1.90
CA ASN A 73 21.88 21.46 -3.25
C ASN A 73 23.03 20.70 -3.95
N GLY A 74 23.76 19.82 -3.24
CA GLY A 74 25.02 19.23 -3.70
C GLY A 74 24.94 18.22 -4.83
N ASN A 75 23.74 17.89 -5.34
CA ASN A 75 23.58 17.05 -6.53
C ASN A 75 22.86 17.83 -7.63
N ALA A 76 23.56 18.82 -8.20
CA ALA A 76 23.08 19.62 -9.34
C ALA A 76 22.67 18.74 -10.56
N ASP A 77 23.20 17.51 -10.64
CA ASP A 77 22.92 16.56 -11.71
C ASP A 77 21.45 16.09 -11.77
N LEU A 78 20.70 16.16 -10.66
CA LEU A 78 19.30 15.75 -10.59
C LEU A 78 18.31 16.91 -10.81
N GLY A 79 18.83 18.11 -11.05
CA GLY A 79 18.08 19.30 -11.43
C GLY A 79 16.96 19.69 -10.46
N THR A 80 15.94 20.35 -11.00
CA THR A 80 14.81 20.91 -10.25
C THR A 80 13.81 19.86 -9.73
N ILE A 81 14.05 18.57 -9.92
CA ILE A 81 13.16 17.52 -9.41
C ILE A 81 13.69 16.98 -8.07
N GLY A 82 15.02 16.86 -7.92
CA GLY A 82 15.65 16.33 -6.70
C GLY A 82 15.40 17.19 -5.45
N TRP A 83 15.60 18.51 -5.55
CA TRP A 83 15.36 19.42 -4.43
C TRP A 83 13.89 19.42 -3.98
N PHE A 84 12.95 19.45 -4.93
CA PHE A 84 11.50 19.41 -4.64
C PHE A 84 11.11 18.11 -3.94
N ALA A 85 11.61 16.96 -4.43
CA ALA A 85 11.38 15.66 -3.81
C ALA A 85 11.86 15.62 -2.35
N LYS A 86 13.03 16.21 -2.05
CA LYS A 86 13.59 16.24 -0.70
C LYS A 86 12.75 17.09 0.26
N TYR A 87 12.28 18.26 -0.17
CA TYR A 87 11.34 19.08 0.61
C TYR A 87 10.00 18.39 0.84
N LEU A 88 9.47 17.71 -0.18
CA LEU A 88 8.23 16.95 -0.07
C LEU A 88 8.38 15.78 0.92
N PHE A 89 9.52 15.09 0.90
CA PHE A 89 9.81 13.99 1.83
C PHE A 89 9.98 14.50 3.28
N LEU A 90 10.62 15.66 3.46
CA LEU A 90 10.68 16.36 4.75
C LEU A 90 9.28 16.67 5.26
N ALA A 91 8.42 17.28 4.42
CA ALA A 91 7.05 17.62 4.80
C ALA A 91 6.25 16.37 5.23
N LEU A 92 6.36 15.27 4.49
CA LEU A 92 5.70 14.00 4.83
C LEU A 92 6.15 13.45 6.18
N ILE A 93 7.46 13.42 6.45
CA ILE A 93 8.00 12.93 7.72
C ILE A 93 7.59 13.83 8.88
N VAL A 94 7.63 15.16 8.69
CA VAL A 94 7.20 16.12 9.72
C VAL A 94 5.73 15.91 10.07
N ILE A 95 4.85 15.73 9.07
CA ILE A 95 3.42 15.45 9.28
C ILE A 95 3.23 14.10 10.00
N LEU A 96 3.96 13.06 9.60
CA LEU A 96 3.85 11.72 10.18
C LEU A 96 4.30 11.69 11.65
N ILE A 97 5.42 12.34 11.98
CA ILE A 97 5.89 12.49 13.36
C ILE A 97 4.91 13.34 14.16
N TYR A 98 4.44 14.46 13.61
CA TYR A 98 3.46 15.32 14.27
C TYR A 98 2.16 14.56 14.59
N SER A 99 1.64 13.77 13.65
CA SER A 99 0.47 12.90 13.84
C SER A 99 0.70 11.85 14.93
N SER A 100 1.91 11.28 15.01
CA SER A 100 2.27 10.31 16.04
C SER A 100 2.36 10.97 17.43
N LEU A 101 2.95 12.16 17.55
CA LEU A 101 3.02 12.93 18.80
C LEU A 101 1.65 13.43 19.25
N GLN A 102 0.75 13.71 18.31
CA GLN A 102 -0.64 14.04 18.61
C GLN A 102 -1.38 12.85 19.23
N PHE A 103 -1.09 11.62 18.81
CA PHE A 103 -1.70 10.42 19.37
C PHE A 103 -1.22 10.09 20.79
N VAL A 104 0.04 10.45 21.12
CA VAL A 104 0.66 10.16 22.43
C VAL A 104 0.41 11.30 23.46
N ASP A 105 -0.23 12.40 23.04
CA ASP A 105 -0.46 13.60 23.87
C ASP A 105 0.81 14.18 24.52
N PHE A 106 1.96 13.98 23.90
CA PHE A 106 3.24 14.50 24.39
C PHE A 106 3.93 15.31 23.30
N PRO A 107 4.43 16.53 23.59
CA PRO A 107 4.21 17.43 24.75
C PRO A 107 2.84 18.14 24.76
N GLU A 108 2.35 18.66 25.89
CA GLU A 108 1.01 19.30 25.98
C GLU A 108 0.80 20.49 25.03
N ASN A 109 1.86 21.28 24.75
CA ASN A 109 1.78 22.44 23.88
C ASN A 109 1.93 22.06 22.39
N ASN A 110 0.90 22.35 21.59
CA ASN A 110 0.89 22.09 20.14
C ASN A 110 2.07 22.74 19.40
N GLY A 111 2.53 23.92 19.83
CA GLY A 111 3.70 24.58 19.24
C GLY A 111 4.99 23.79 19.46
N LEU A 112 5.13 23.18 20.65
CA LEU A 112 6.30 22.35 20.98
C LEU A 112 6.24 21.00 20.27
N LYS A 113 5.03 20.42 20.07
CA LYS A 113 4.83 19.24 19.21
C LYS A 113 5.33 19.51 17.77
N PHE A 114 4.96 20.66 17.20
CA PHE A 114 5.37 21.05 15.85
C PHE A 114 6.87 21.33 15.75
N ALA A 115 7.44 22.06 16.71
CA ALA A 115 8.88 22.31 16.74
C ALA A 115 9.69 21.00 16.83
N LEU A 116 9.25 20.08 17.70
CA LEU A 116 9.89 18.77 17.85
C LEU A 116 9.76 17.92 16.58
N SER A 117 8.58 17.89 15.95
CA SER A 117 8.40 17.13 14.70
C SER A 117 9.22 17.72 13.55
N LEU A 118 9.39 19.04 13.49
CA LEU A 118 10.22 19.72 12.49
C LEU A 118 11.69 19.38 12.68
N VAL A 119 12.21 19.44 13.91
CA VAL A 119 13.61 19.09 14.21
C VAL A 119 13.88 17.62 13.90
N VAL A 120 13.05 16.69 14.40
CA VAL A 120 13.24 15.26 14.16
C VAL A 120 13.06 14.91 12.68
N GLY A 121 12.10 15.53 12.00
CA GLY A 121 11.90 15.34 10.57
C GLY A 121 13.07 15.87 9.73
N PHE A 122 13.64 17.01 10.11
CA PHE A 122 14.85 17.56 9.50
C PHE A 122 16.06 16.63 9.69
N LEU A 123 16.32 16.15 10.92
CA LEU A 123 17.39 15.19 11.19
C LEU A 123 17.22 13.88 10.41
N SER A 124 15.99 13.36 10.36
CA SER A 124 15.66 12.12 9.64
C SER A 124 15.88 12.26 8.13
N THR A 125 15.50 13.40 7.52
CA THR A 125 15.68 13.63 6.08
C THR A 125 17.06 14.13 5.69
N ALA A 126 17.77 14.80 6.60
CA ALA A 126 19.15 15.18 6.40
C ALA A 126 20.02 13.94 6.16
N LEU A 127 19.81 12.85 6.89
CA LEU A 127 20.63 11.63 6.73
C LEU A 127 20.39 10.88 5.41
N ILE A 128 19.33 11.21 4.66
CA ILE A 128 18.97 10.52 3.42
C ILE A 128 19.56 11.29 2.22
N SER A 129 20.34 10.57 1.42
CA SER A 129 20.92 11.10 0.18
C SER A 129 19.84 11.33 -0.88
N THR A 130 20.04 12.31 -1.78
CA THR A 130 19.07 12.60 -2.86
C THR A 130 18.84 11.38 -3.77
N SER A 131 19.88 10.56 -3.98
CA SER A 131 19.78 9.29 -4.71
C SER A 131 18.84 8.28 -4.04
N GLU A 132 18.85 8.20 -2.71
CA GLU A 132 17.93 7.34 -1.96
C GLU A 132 16.51 7.86 -2.01
N VAL A 133 16.30 9.19 -1.91
CA VAL A 133 14.95 9.78 -2.06
C VAL A 133 14.37 9.47 -3.44
N ILE A 134 15.17 9.57 -4.50
CA ILE A 134 14.73 9.23 -5.85
C ILE A 134 14.52 7.71 -5.99
N GLY A 135 15.38 6.88 -5.39
CA GLY A 135 15.17 5.43 -5.30
C GLY A 135 13.84 5.10 -4.61
N LEU A 136 13.49 5.82 -3.55
CA LEU A 136 12.19 5.71 -2.89
C LEU A 136 11.05 6.19 -3.80
N MET A 137 11.19 7.30 -4.52
CA MET A 137 10.20 7.77 -5.51
C MET A 137 9.99 6.80 -6.66
N LEU A 138 11.05 6.16 -7.14
CA LEU A 138 10.97 5.08 -8.12
C LEU A 138 10.27 3.86 -7.50
N SER A 139 10.53 3.55 -6.24
CA SER A 139 9.77 2.55 -5.48
C SER A 139 8.29 2.94 -5.32
N TYR A 140 7.97 4.23 -5.25
CA TYR A 140 6.60 4.74 -5.29
C TYR A 140 5.93 4.53 -6.65
N THR A 141 6.68 4.44 -7.77
CA THR A 141 6.07 4.04 -9.06
C THR A 141 5.64 2.57 -9.02
N ALA A 142 6.46 1.69 -8.43
CA ALA A 142 6.08 0.30 -8.19
C ALA A 142 4.89 0.21 -7.23
N LEU A 143 4.87 1.03 -6.17
CA LEU A 143 3.72 1.16 -5.27
C LEU A 143 2.50 1.70 -6.01
N GLY A 144 2.65 2.65 -6.92
CA GLY A 144 1.57 3.21 -7.73
C GLY A 144 0.97 2.18 -8.67
N ILE A 145 1.80 1.40 -9.37
CA ILE A 145 1.36 0.26 -10.18
C ILE A 145 0.64 -0.78 -9.30
N THR A 146 1.20 -1.06 -8.12
CA THR A 146 0.58 -1.96 -7.14
C THR A 146 -0.78 -1.41 -6.71
N LEU A 147 -0.89 -0.13 -6.38
CA LEU A 147 -2.13 0.48 -5.92
C LEU A 147 -3.19 0.50 -7.04
N ILE A 148 -2.81 0.89 -8.26
CA ILE A 148 -3.71 0.88 -9.43
C ILE A 148 -4.20 -0.54 -9.74
N THR A 149 -3.37 -1.55 -9.50
CA THR A 149 -3.75 -2.96 -9.69
C THR A 149 -4.61 -3.48 -8.53
N PHE A 150 -4.20 -3.27 -7.28
CA PHE A 150 -4.84 -3.84 -6.09
C PHE A 150 -6.09 -3.10 -5.66
N PHE A 151 -6.17 -1.79 -5.86
CA PHE A 151 -7.30 -0.99 -5.40
C PHE A 151 -8.63 -1.41 -6.05
N PRO A 152 -8.71 -1.63 -7.38
CA PRO A 152 -9.90 -2.20 -8.00
C PRO A 152 -10.25 -3.60 -7.46
N ILE A 153 -9.25 -4.45 -7.18
CA ILE A 153 -9.47 -5.79 -6.59
C ILE A 153 -10.13 -5.66 -5.22
N MET A 154 -9.65 -4.75 -4.37
CA MET A 154 -10.26 -4.50 -3.05
C MET A 154 -11.70 -4.03 -3.19
N ILE A 155 -11.98 -3.06 -4.07
CA ILE A 155 -13.34 -2.56 -4.29
C ILE A 155 -14.28 -3.67 -4.76
N LEU A 156 -13.86 -4.47 -5.75
CA LEU A 156 -14.65 -5.61 -6.25
C LEU A 156 -14.86 -6.68 -5.18
N MET A 157 -13.87 -6.90 -4.30
CA MET A 157 -14.00 -7.81 -3.17
C MET A 157 -15.02 -7.30 -2.14
N PHE A 158 -14.99 -6.01 -1.79
CA PHE A 158 -16.02 -5.40 -0.92
C PHE A 158 -17.41 -5.50 -1.55
N PHE A 159 -17.51 -5.23 -2.86
CA PHE A 159 -18.76 -5.36 -3.59
C PHE A 159 -19.29 -6.80 -3.56
N THR A 160 -18.41 -7.79 -3.74
CA THR A 160 -18.73 -9.22 -3.63
C THR A 160 -19.30 -9.57 -2.26
N VAL A 161 -18.66 -9.10 -1.17
CA VAL A 161 -19.15 -9.32 0.19
C VAL A 161 -20.52 -8.68 0.39
N MET A 162 -20.70 -7.43 -0.03
CA MET A 162 -21.96 -6.71 0.10
C MET A 162 -23.12 -7.36 -0.65
N ILE A 163 -22.88 -7.86 -1.86
CA ILE A 163 -23.90 -8.58 -2.64
C ILE A 163 -24.23 -9.94 -2.02
N SER A 164 -23.19 -10.69 -1.60
CA SER A 164 -23.39 -12.01 -1.00
C SER A 164 -24.25 -11.94 0.26
N ALA A 165 -24.14 -10.85 1.04
CA ALA A 165 -24.93 -10.64 2.25
C ALA A 165 -26.44 -10.49 1.98
N LYS A 166 -26.84 -10.02 0.79
CA LYS A 166 -28.24 -9.82 0.40
C LYS A 166 -28.87 -11.02 -0.32
N ALA A 167 -28.08 -12.04 -0.66
CA ALA A 167 -28.53 -13.26 -1.37
C ALA A 167 -29.38 -13.00 -2.64
N ASN A 168 -29.19 -11.85 -3.31
CA ASN A 168 -29.94 -11.53 -4.52
C ASN A 168 -29.27 -12.21 -5.74
N PRO A 169 -29.97 -13.10 -6.49
CA PRO A 169 -29.40 -13.82 -7.63
C PRO A 169 -28.94 -12.87 -8.75
N MET A 170 -29.64 -11.75 -8.94
CA MET A 170 -29.26 -10.74 -9.93
C MET A 170 -27.92 -10.07 -9.58
N GLY A 171 -27.69 -9.84 -8.28
CA GLY A 171 -26.44 -9.26 -7.79
C GLY A 171 -25.24 -10.18 -8.05
N ILE A 172 -25.40 -11.48 -7.81
CA ILE A 172 -24.33 -12.47 -8.03
C ILE A 172 -23.95 -12.52 -9.52
N PHE A 173 -24.93 -12.40 -10.42
CA PHE A 173 -24.68 -12.33 -11.86
C PHE A 173 -23.87 -11.09 -12.26
N PHE A 174 -24.28 -9.89 -11.82
CA PHE A 174 -23.53 -8.65 -12.06
C PHE A 174 -22.11 -8.69 -11.50
N GLN A 175 -21.95 -9.28 -10.31
CA GLN A 175 -20.64 -9.47 -9.70
C GLN A 175 -19.72 -10.34 -10.58
N LYS A 176 -20.23 -11.44 -11.15
CA LYS A 176 -19.46 -12.29 -12.08
C LYS A 176 -19.05 -11.52 -13.34
N ILE A 177 -19.95 -10.70 -13.90
CA ILE A 177 -19.63 -9.87 -15.07
C ILE A 177 -18.49 -8.90 -14.75
N MET A 178 -18.55 -8.21 -13.61
CA MET A 178 -17.50 -7.24 -13.26
C MET A 178 -16.14 -7.90 -13.05
N TRP A 179 -16.08 -9.07 -12.43
CA TRP A 179 -14.84 -9.83 -12.32
C TRP A 179 -14.32 -10.27 -13.70
N TRP A 180 -15.20 -10.67 -14.61
CA TRP A 180 -14.84 -10.99 -15.99
C TRP A 180 -14.27 -9.78 -16.73
N THR A 181 -14.93 -8.63 -16.66
CA THR A 181 -14.46 -7.39 -17.30
C THR A 181 -13.11 -6.96 -16.74
N TYR A 182 -12.94 -7.02 -15.42
CA TYR A 182 -11.69 -6.67 -14.76
C TYR A 182 -10.55 -7.65 -15.11
N PHE A 183 -10.83 -8.95 -15.12
CA PHE A 183 -9.87 -9.95 -15.56
C PHE A 183 -9.46 -9.74 -17.02
N ALA A 184 -10.43 -9.52 -17.92
CA ALA A 184 -10.16 -9.24 -19.33
C ALA A 184 -9.30 -7.99 -19.48
N TYR A 185 -9.58 -6.93 -18.72
CA TYR A 185 -8.77 -5.72 -18.69
C TYR A 185 -7.31 -6.00 -18.26
N LEU A 186 -7.11 -6.72 -17.15
CA LEU A 186 -5.76 -7.07 -16.68
C LEU A 186 -5.02 -7.95 -17.70
N LEU A 187 -5.69 -8.94 -18.29
CA LEU A 187 -5.10 -9.84 -19.27
C LEU A 187 -4.72 -9.09 -20.56
N ILE A 188 -5.59 -8.19 -21.04
CA ILE A 188 -5.29 -7.36 -22.21
C ILE A 188 -4.08 -6.48 -21.91
N LYS A 189 -4.09 -5.73 -20.80
CA LYS A 189 -2.98 -4.82 -20.48
C LYS A 189 -1.67 -5.54 -20.17
N ALA A 190 -1.65 -6.46 -19.20
CA ALA A 190 -0.42 -7.13 -18.79
C ALA A 190 0.02 -8.21 -19.79
N GLY A 191 -0.93 -8.99 -20.32
CA GLY A 191 -0.64 -10.08 -21.25
C GLY A 191 -0.17 -9.60 -22.62
N PHE A 192 -0.86 -8.62 -23.25
CA PHE A 192 -0.39 -8.09 -24.53
C PHE A 192 0.93 -7.35 -24.39
N LEU A 193 1.17 -6.66 -23.27
CA LEU A 193 2.44 -5.95 -23.06
C LEU A 193 3.60 -6.94 -22.85
N LEU A 194 3.36 -8.06 -22.17
CA LEU A 194 4.33 -9.15 -22.06
C LEU A 194 4.65 -9.77 -23.43
N ILE A 195 3.63 -10.03 -24.24
CA ILE A 195 3.79 -10.54 -25.60
C ILE A 195 4.56 -9.53 -26.46
N ALA A 196 4.16 -8.25 -26.44
CA ALA A 196 4.82 -7.18 -27.18
C ALA A 196 6.30 -7.06 -26.82
N LYS A 197 6.65 -7.19 -25.54
CA LYS A 197 8.05 -7.20 -25.09
C LYS A 197 8.85 -8.37 -25.66
N GLY A 198 8.26 -9.57 -25.71
CA GLY A 198 8.91 -10.74 -26.32
C GLY A 198 9.11 -10.62 -27.84
N PHE A 199 8.17 -10.00 -28.54
CA PHE A 199 8.34 -9.69 -29.97
C PHE A 199 9.40 -8.63 -30.21
N TYR A 200 9.44 -7.59 -29.36
CA TYR A 200 10.45 -6.52 -29.46
C TYR A 200 11.88 -7.04 -29.26
N SER A 201 12.10 -7.98 -28.33
CA SER A 201 13.42 -8.59 -28.12
C SER A 201 13.91 -9.46 -29.28
N THR A 202 13.00 -9.90 -30.16
CA THR A 202 13.31 -10.85 -31.24
C THR A 202 13.51 -10.14 -32.60
N ALA A 203 13.60 -8.80 -32.61
CA ALA A 203 13.90 -7.93 -33.77
C ALA A 203 13.00 -8.07 -35.02
N SER A 204 11.96 -8.92 -34.99
CA SER A 204 11.13 -9.24 -36.15
C SER A 204 9.66 -8.90 -35.89
N THR A 205 9.35 -7.63 -35.65
CA THR A 205 7.96 -7.14 -35.68
C THR A 205 7.55 -6.84 -37.11
N SER A 206 6.61 -7.63 -37.65
CA SER A 206 5.95 -7.30 -38.91
C SER A 206 5.00 -6.10 -38.71
N SER A 207 4.84 -5.26 -39.73
CA SER A 207 4.01 -4.05 -39.68
C SER A 207 2.55 -4.29 -39.25
N GLY A 208 2.03 -5.50 -39.44
CA GLY A 208 0.69 -5.89 -38.98
C GLY A 208 0.59 -6.05 -37.45
N THR A 209 1.62 -6.61 -36.80
CA THR A 209 1.63 -6.80 -35.34
C THR A 209 1.72 -5.47 -34.59
N GLU A 210 2.44 -4.49 -35.14
CA GLU A 210 2.57 -3.16 -34.54
C GLU A 210 1.22 -2.44 -34.41
N LYS A 211 0.36 -2.53 -35.44
CA LYS A 211 -0.98 -1.91 -35.41
C LYS A 211 -1.90 -2.56 -34.37
N LEU A 212 -1.80 -3.88 -34.19
CA LEU A 212 -2.56 -4.59 -33.16
C LEU A 212 -2.12 -4.16 -31.75
N PHE A 213 -0.82 -4.07 -31.50
CA PHE A 213 -0.33 -3.58 -30.20
C PHE A 213 -0.72 -2.12 -29.96
N GLN A 214 -0.61 -1.26 -30.98
CA GLN A 214 -1.05 0.13 -30.88
C GLN A 214 -2.54 0.26 -30.57
N PHE A 215 -3.38 -0.61 -31.13
CA PHE A 215 -4.83 -0.62 -30.86
C PHE A 215 -5.15 -1.01 -29.40
N PHE A 216 -4.53 -2.05 -28.85
CA PHE A 216 -4.83 -2.53 -27.49
C PHE A 216 -4.09 -1.78 -26.39
N LEU A 217 -2.85 -1.34 -26.65
CA LEU A 217 -1.96 -0.76 -25.65
C LEU A 217 -1.82 0.76 -25.78
N GLY A 218 -2.17 1.35 -26.93
CA GLY A 218 -1.98 2.76 -27.25
C GLY A 218 -0.68 3.03 -28.01
N GLU A 219 -0.45 4.29 -28.40
CA GLU A 219 0.71 4.70 -29.21
C GLU A 219 2.05 4.53 -28.46
N ASP A 220 2.03 4.70 -27.14
CA ASP A 220 3.22 4.66 -26.29
C ASP A 220 3.63 3.23 -25.86
N TYR A 221 3.06 2.19 -26.47
CA TYR A 221 3.30 0.81 -26.04
C TYR A 221 4.78 0.39 -26.14
N LYS A 222 5.54 0.96 -27.10
CA LYS A 222 6.97 0.69 -27.28
C LYS A 222 7.79 1.19 -26.07
N VAL A 223 7.47 2.38 -25.58
CA VAL A 223 8.10 2.98 -24.38
C VAL A 223 7.71 2.20 -23.13
N LEU A 224 6.45 1.77 -23.03
CA LEU A 224 5.98 0.96 -21.91
C LEU A 224 6.64 -0.43 -21.87
N ALA A 225 6.78 -1.10 -23.02
CA ALA A 225 7.39 -2.42 -23.12
C ALA A 225 8.91 -2.41 -22.87
N SER A 226 9.62 -1.34 -23.26
CA SER A 226 11.04 -1.19 -22.99
C SER A 226 11.33 -0.86 -21.53
N SER A 227 10.54 0.04 -20.92
CA SER A 227 10.73 0.50 -19.53
C SER A 227 10.27 -0.51 -18.47
N THR A 228 9.24 -1.31 -18.74
CA THR A 228 8.70 -2.25 -17.73
C THR A 228 9.52 -3.53 -17.68
N SER A 229 9.97 -3.96 -16.50
CA SER A 229 10.71 -5.22 -16.38
C SER A 229 9.85 -6.44 -16.74
N GLY A 230 10.45 -7.44 -17.39
CA GLY A 230 9.73 -8.65 -17.80
C GLY A 230 9.14 -9.41 -16.61
N SER A 231 9.86 -9.43 -15.48
CA SER A 231 9.41 -10.06 -14.23
C SER A 231 8.14 -9.44 -13.68
N VAL A 232 8.00 -8.11 -13.68
CA VAL A 232 6.78 -7.42 -13.22
C VAL A 232 5.58 -7.83 -14.07
N LEU A 233 5.75 -7.90 -15.39
CA LEU A 233 4.67 -8.31 -16.30
C LEU A 233 4.28 -9.77 -16.07
N THR A 234 5.23 -10.67 -15.86
CA THR A 234 4.95 -12.07 -15.53
C THR A 234 4.18 -12.18 -14.23
N VAL A 235 4.58 -11.45 -13.18
CA VAL A 235 3.86 -11.41 -11.90
C VAL A 235 2.43 -10.89 -12.10
N LEU A 236 2.23 -9.81 -12.85
CA LEU A 236 0.89 -9.27 -13.12
C LEU A 236 0.01 -10.27 -13.86
N VAL A 237 0.55 -11.03 -14.81
CA VAL A 237 -0.20 -12.09 -15.51
C VAL A 237 -0.56 -13.23 -14.55
N ILE A 238 0.36 -13.64 -13.67
CA ILE A 238 0.08 -14.64 -12.63
C ILE A 238 -1.02 -14.15 -11.69
N VAL A 239 -0.96 -12.89 -11.25
CA VAL A 239 -2.00 -12.27 -10.42
C VAL A 239 -3.34 -12.25 -11.16
N ALA A 240 -3.37 -11.91 -12.45
CA ALA A 240 -4.60 -11.94 -13.25
C ALA A 240 -5.20 -13.35 -13.32
N LEU A 241 -4.38 -14.38 -13.55
CA LEU A 241 -4.81 -15.78 -13.54
C LEU A 241 -5.33 -16.23 -12.16
N ALA A 242 -4.68 -15.79 -11.08
CA ALA A 242 -5.12 -16.05 -9.72
C ALA A 242 -6.48 -15.38 -9.45
N VAL A 243 -6.66 -14.12 -9.84
CA VAL A 243 -7.94 -13.40 -9.74
C VAL A 243 -9.03 -14.14 -10.51
N TRP A 244 -8.76 -14.61 -11.73
CA TRP A 244 -9.72 -15.41 -12.48
C TRP A 244 -10.10 -16.71 -11.76
N TYR A 245 -9.10 -17.44 -11.26
CA TYR A 245 -9.36 -18.70 -10.56
C TYR A 245 -10.19 -18.48 -9.27
N PHE A 246 -9.81 -17.53 -8.44
CA PHE A 246 -10.48 -17.28 -7.17
C PHE A 246 -11.83 -16.59 -7.34
N ALA A 247 -11.86 -15.49 -8.11
CA ALA A 247 -13.02 -14.60 -8.17
C ALA A 247 -14.05 -14.97 -9.23
N ILE A 248 -13.67 -15.74 -10.27
CA ILE A 248 -14.62 -16.22 -11.28
C ILE A 248 -14.92 -17.69 -11.05
N LYS A 249 -13.90 -18.57 -11.09
CA LYS A 249 -14.11 -20.03 -11.03
C LYS A 249 -14.57 -20.50 -9.64
N ARG A 250 -14.01 -19.95 -8.56
CA ARG A 250 -14.39 -20.28 -7.17
C ARG A 250 -15.42 -19.36 -6.54
N ASN A 251 -16.03 -18.45 -7.31
CA ASN A 251 -17.01 -17.50 -6.78
C ASN A 251 -18.18 -18.19 -6.07
N ASP A 252 -18.75 -19.23 -6.70
CA ASP A 252 -19.93 -19.91 -6.16
C ASP A 252 -19.62 -20.59 -4.82
N HIS A 253 -18.40 -21.10 -4.65
CA HIS A 253 -17.93 -21.65 -3.38
C HIS A 253 -17.76 -20.56 -2.33
N MET A 254 -17.19 -19.41 -2.68
CA MET A 254 -17.06 -18.28 -1.75
C MET A 254 -18.42 -17.75 -1.31
N VAL A 255 -19.37 -17.57 -2.23
CA VAL A 255 -20.71 -17.06 -1.91
C VAL A 255 -21.45 -18.03 -0.99
N ARG A 256 -21.41 -19.33 -1.27
CA ARG A 256 -21.98 -20.36 -0.38
C ARG A 256 -21.35 -20.32 1.00
N TRP A 257 -20.02 -20.29 1.06
CA TRP A 257 -19.29 -20.23 2.32
C TRP A 257 -19.63 -18.98 3.16
N ILE A 258 -19.78 -17.81 2.54
CA ILE A 258 -20.20 -16.59 3.25
C ILE A 258 -21.64 -16.73 3.76
N ASN A 259 -22.55 -17.25 2.93
CA ASN A 259 -23.94 -17.44 3.31
C ASN A 259 -24.09 -18.43 4.47
N ASP A 260 -23.38 -19.55 4.42
CA ASP A 260 -23.41 -20.58 5.47
C ASP A 260 -22.91 -20.02 6.81
N ASN A 261 -21.83 -19.24 6.81
CA ASN A 261 -21.33 -18.60 8.03
C ASN A 261 -22.28 -17.50 8.54
N LYS A 262 -23.05 -16.84 7.67
CA LYS A 262 -24.06 -15.85 8.07
C LYS A 262 -25.24 -16.54 8.76
N VAL A 263 -25.76 -17.61 8.17
CA VAL A 263 -26.84 -18.41 8.76
C VAL A 263 -26.41 -19.02 10.10
N GLU A 264 -25.17 -19.53 10.18
CA GLU A 264 -24.60 -20.02 11.45
C GLU A 264 -24.52 -18.90 12.50
N ALA A 265 -24.11 -17.69 12.10
CA ALA A 265 -24.02 -16.55 13.00
C ALA A 265 -25.38 -16.07 13.51
N GLU A 266 -26.39 -16.02 12.64
CA GLU A 266 -27.76 -15.66 13.00
C GLU A 266 -28.39 -16.69 13.93
N LYS A 267 -28.16 -17.98 13.70
CA LYS A 267 -28.62 -19.06 14.59
C LYS A 267 -28.01 -18.93 15.99
N VAL A 268 -26.71 -18.68 16.09
CA VAL A 268 -26.03 -18.48 17.38
C VAL A 268 -26.54 -17.23 18.11
N ALA A 269 -26.81 -16.15 17.37
CA ALA A 269 -27.39 -14.94 17.96
C ALA A 269 -28.80 -15.21 18.53
N GLN A 270 -29.66 -15.87 17.76
CA GLN A 270 -31.01 -16.25 18.21
C GLN A 270 -30.98 -17.19 19.42
N GLU A 271 -30.09 -18.19 19.42
CA GLU A 271 -29.92 -19.08 20.57
C GLU A 271 -29.47 -18.31 21.82
N SER A 272 -28.63 -17.30 21.67
CA SER A 272 -28.20 -16.45 22.80
C SER A 272 -29.32 -15.59 23.35
N ASP A 273 -30.18 -15.06 22.47
CA ASP A 273 -31.35 -14.26 22.87
C ASP A 273 -32.41 -15.13 23.57
N ILE A 274 -32.68 -16.34 23.05
CA ILE A 274 -33.59 -17.31 23.70
C ILE A 274 -33.08 -17.68 25.10
N LYS A 275 -31.79 -17.95 25.25
CA LYS A 275 -31.18 -18.24 26.57
C LYS A 275 -31.30 -17.05 27.53
N ARG A 276 -31.12 -15.83 27.03
CA ARG A 276 -31.25 -14.60 27.84
C ARG A 276 -32.69 -14.39 28.30
N SER A 277 -33.67 -14.59 27.42
CA SER A 277 -35.10 -14.50 27.75
C SER A 277 -35.50 -15.58 28.77
N ALA A 278 -35.06 -16.83 28.58
CA ALA A 278 -35.33 -17.91 29.53
C ALA A 278 -34.71 -17.65 30.92
N ALA A 279 -33.50 -17.07 30.98
CA ALA A 279 -32.87 -16.67 32.24
C ALA A 279 -33.64 -15.54 32.93
N TYR A 280 -34.15 -14.57 32.15
CA TYR A 280 -34.98 -13.49 32.66
C TYR A 280 -36.30 -14.00 33.23
N ASP A 281 -36.99 -14.90 32.53
CA ASP A 281 -38.25 -15.50 32.98
C ASP A 281 -38.06 -16.32 34.27
N LYS A 282 -36.96 -17.08 34.37
CA LYS A 282 -36.62 -17.81 35.60
C LYS A 282 -36.39 -16.87 36.78
N THR A 283 -35.64 -15.78 36.56
CA THR A 283 -35.38 -14.76 37.59
C THR A 283 -36.68 -14.06 38.03
N ARG A 284 -37.57 -13.77 37.07
CA ARG A 284 -38.88 -13.17 37.33
C ARG A 284 -39.81 -14.11 38.10
N ALA A 285 -39.82 -15.41 37.78
CA ALA A 285 -40.60 -16.41 38.51
C ALA A 285 -40.14 -16.52 39.99
N GLN A 286 -38.82 -16.56 40.22
CA GLN A 286 -38.26 -16.58 41.58
C GLN A 286 -38.61 -15.32 42.38
N ALA A 287 -38.62 -14.15 41.75
CA ALA A 287 -39.05 -12.91 42.40
C ALA A 287 -40.53 -12.95 42.81
N MET A 288 -41.41 -13.46 41.93
CA MET A 288 -42.84 -13.62 42.24
C MET A 288 -43.11 -14.63 43.36
N GLU A 289 -42.34 -15.71 43.44
CA GLU A 289 -42.42 -16.67 44.55
C GLU A 289 -42.00 -16.02 45.87
N GLY A 290 -40.91 -15.23 45.87
CA GLY A 290 -40.46 -14.48 47.03
C GLY A 290 -41.51 -13.50 47.56
N ASP A 291 -42.17 -12.75 46.67
CA ASP A 291 -43.25 -11.82 47.06
C ASP A 291 -44.46 -12.56 47.65
N ARG A 292 -44.81 -13.73 47.10
CA ARG A 292 -45.92 -14.54 47.60
C ARG A 292 -45.69 -15.04 49.03
N ASP A 293 -44.45 -15.42 49.34
CA ASP A 293 -44.07 -15.86 50.68
C ASP A 293 -44.06 -14.68 51.68
N LEU A 294 -43.69 -13.48 51.25
CA LEU A 294 -43.81 -12.27 52.06
C LEU A 294 -45.27 -11.93 52.39
N ILE A 295 -46.19 -12.12 51.45
CA ILE A 295 -47.64 -11.91 51.67
C ILE A 295 -48.19 -12.92 52.68
N LYS A 296 -47.79 -14.19 52.63
CA LYS A 296 -48.25 -15.21 53.59
C LYS A 296 -47.77 -14.99 55.03
N ARG A 297 -46.68 -14.23 55.23
CA ARG A 297 -46.13 -13.93 56.57
C ARG A 297 -46.74 -12.71 57.23
N ARG A 298 -47.49 -11.89 56.48
CA ARG A 298 -48.25 -10.76 57.03
C ARG A 298 -49.65 -11.20 57.43
#